data_AF-A0A9P1CM74-F1
#
_entry.id   AF-A0A9P1CM74-F1
#
_cell.length_a   1.000
_cell.length_b   1.000
_cell.length_c   1.000
_cell.angle_alpha   90.00
_cell.angle_beta   90.00
_cell.angle_gamma   90.00
#
_symmetry.space_group_name_H-M   'P 1'
#
loop_
_entity.id
_entity.type
_entity.pdbx_description
1 polymer ?
#
loop_
_entity_poly.entity_id
_entity_poly.type
_entity_poly.pdbx_seq_one_letter_code
_entity_poly.pdbx_strand_id
1 'polypeptide(L)'
;MKCKYLSVKITGTVGFTFDFLRPSHRIAHQVAALVAKSNFPVYDRRECGRSGVWRTVLARCNPAGDMLVMVQTTTLSEESQKRFVEALLPELEGVGVTSLFLLFNDEVTDAPRPNAVVTHVHGKPRLEMPMLGLKLEVGPLSFFNPNTTTCRFLMETAIAFLNLKKNEILLDIFCGIGTIGLCAAHCCDKALEATKSWVMARTRESQWRSNEILILYIFRSSTVGMENC
;
A
#
# COMPACT_ATOMS: atom_id res chain seq x y z
N MET A 1 14.16 33.57 -3.41
CA MET A 1 12.98 32.69 -3.25
C MET A 1 13.42 31.24 -3.42
N LYS A 2 13.51 30.45 -2.34
CA LYS A 2 14.00 29.05 -2.41
C LYS A 2 12.85 28.08 -2.14
N CYS A 3 12.84 27.03 -2.95
CA CYS A 3 11.73 26.16 -3.31
C CYS A 3 11.10 25.39 -2.12
N LYS A 4 9.76 25.47 -2.00
CA LYS A 4 8.95 24.55 -1.18
C LYS A 4 8.66 23.32 -2.04
N TYR A 5 9.08 22.13 -1.61
CA TYR A 5 8.87 20.90 -2.38
C TYR A 5 7.75 20.06 -1.76
N LEU A 6 6.70 19.80 -2.54
CA LEU A 6 5.74 18.75 -2.25
C LEU A 6 6.31 17.42 -2.77
N SER A 7 6.35 16.39 -1.92
CA SER A 7 6.68 15.04 -2.38
C SER A 7 5.41 14.34 -2.87
N VAL A 8 5.39 13.96 -4.15
CA VAL A 8 4.35 13.10 -4.72
C VAL A 8 4.96 11.71 -4.92
N LYS A 9 4.45 10.71 -4.21
CA LYS A 9 4.86 9.31 -4.32
C LYS A 9 3.79 8.55 -5.08
N ILE A 10 4.18 7.80 -6.11
CA ILE A 10 3.24 7.07 -6.95
C ILE A 10 3.66 5.61 -7.01
N THR A 11 2.74 4.69 -6.71
CA THR A 11 3.00 3.24 -6.69
C THR A 11 1.94 2.48 -7.50
N GLY A 12 2.35 1.56 -8.38
CA GLY A 12 1.46 0.82 -9.28
C GLY A 12 2.09 0.56 -10.66
N THR A 13 1.56 -0.42 -11.39
CA THR A 13 2.10 -0.82 -12.71
C THR A 13 1.97 0.28 -13.73
N VAL A 14 3.07 0.46 -14.46
CA VAL A 14 3.11 1.13 -15.74
C VAL A 14 3.48 0.06 -16.74
N GLY A 15 2.65 -0.19 -17.74
CA GLY A 15 3.06 -0.99 -18.89
C GLY A 15 4.35 -0.40 -19.47
N PHE A 16 5.27 -1.27 -19.90
CA PHE A 16 6.46 -0.85 -20.63
C PHE A 16 6.04 -0.34 -22.01
N THR A 17 5.61 0.92 -22.10
CA THR A 17 5.65 1.69 -23.32
C THR A 17 6.56 2.89 -23.08
N PHE A 18 7.49 3.11 -24.02
CA PHE A 18 8.49 4.18 -24.01
C PHE A 18 7.85 5.56 -24.33
N ASP A 19 6.69 5.84 -23.75
CA ASP A 19 5.98 7.09 -23.96
C ASP A 19 6.23 8.04 -22.78
N PHE A 20 6.43 9.31 -23.13
CA PHE A 20 6.50 10.47 -22.24
C PHE A 20 5.23 10.65 -21.34
N LEU A 21 4.26 9.74 -21.45
CA LEU A 21 2.93 9.73 -20.84
C LEU A 21 2.79 8.62 -19.78
N ARG A 22 3.75 8.50 -18.86
CA ARG A 22 3.52 7.65 -17.67
C ARG A 22 2.30 8.20 -16.90
N PRO A 23 1.30 7.40 -16.53
CA PRO A 23 0.23 7.79 -15.60
C PRO A 23 0.76 8.51 -14.36
N SER A 24 1.92 8.09 -13.85
CA SER A 24 2.61 8.76 -12.75
C SER A 24 2.97 10.22 -13.04
N HIS A 25 3.38 10.55 -14.27
CA HIS A 25 3.65 11.93 -14.67
C HIS A 25 2.37 12.75 -14.77
N ARG A 26 1.31 12.21 -15.39
CA ARG A 26 0.01 12.88 -15.49
C ARG A 26 -0.58 13.21 -14.11
N ILE A 27 -0.54 12.26 -13.19
CA ILE A 27 -1.06 12.42 -11.83
C ILE A 27 -0.20 13.41 -11.04
N ALA A 28 1.13 13.32 -11.15
CA ALA A 28 2.02 14.27 -10.49
C ALA A 28 1.78 15.70 -10.98
N HIS A 29 1.61 15.91 -12.30
CA HIS A 29 1.27 17.22 -12.86
C HIS A 29 -0.08 17.74 -12.39
N GLN A 30 -1.11 16.88 -12.37
CA GLN A 30 -2.43 17.28 -11.89
C GLN A 30 -2.40 17.63 -10.41
N VAL A 31 -1.85 16.76 -9.55
CA VAL A 31 -1.67 17.03 -8.11
C VAL A 31 -0.87 18.31 -7.88
N ALA A 32 0.20 18.55 -8.64
CA ALA A 32 0.98 19.79 -8.55
C ALA A 32 0.14 21.03 -8.93
N ALA A 33 -0.69 20.93 -9.97
CA ALA A 33 -1.62 21.99 -10.34
C ALA A 33 -2.66 22.24 -9.24
N LEU A 34 -3.19 21.20 -8.59
CA LEU A 34 -4.15 21.35 -7.49
C LEU A 34 -3.53 22.08 -6.30
N VAL A 35 -2.31 21.69 -5.93
CA VAL A 35 -1.58 22.31 -4.82
C VAL A 35 -1.23 23.76 -5.12
N ALA A 36 -0.89 24.08 -6.38
CA ALA A 36 -0.59 25.46 -6.80
C ALA A 36 -1.81 26.39 -6.73
N LYS A 37 -3.02 25.88 -7.00
CA LYS A 37 -4.27 26.64 -6.88
C LYS A 37 -4.81 26.73 -5.44
N SER A 38 -4.41 25.80 -4.58
CA SER A 38 -4.91 25.70 -3.22
C SER A 38 -4.45 26.88 -2.36
N ASN A 39 -5.36 27.43 -1.55
CA ASN A 39 -5.06 28.45 -0.55
C ASN A 39 -4.28 27.91 0.67
N PHE A 40 -4.12 26.60 0.79
CA PHE A 40 -3.35 25.99 1.85
C PHE A 40 -1.85 25.97 1.51
N PRO A 41 -0.98 26.46 2.40
CA PRO A 41 0.46 26.51 2.15
C PRO A 41 1.10 25.12 2.12
N VAL A 42 2.10 24.92 1.25
CA VAL A 42 2.98 23.75 1.30
C VAL A 42 3.85 23.79 2.56
N TYR A 43 3.95 22.64 3.23
CA TYR A 43 4.73 22.45 4.45
C TYR A 43 6.22 22.69 4.20
N ASP A 44 6.80 23.59 4.98
CA ASP A 44 8.23 23.86 4.98
C ASP A 44 8.94 22.94 5.96
N ARG A 45 9.79 22.06 5.44
CA ARG A 45 10.52 21.05 6.23
C ARG A 45 11.74 21.61 6.95
N ARG A 46 12.15 22.83 6.63
CA ARG A 46 13.33 23.46 7.24
C ARG A 46 13.05 23.74 8.70
N GLU A 47 14.07 23.60 9.53
CA GLU A 47 13.96 23.77 10.98
C GLU A 47 13.42 25.16 11.38
N CYS A 48 13.82 26.21 10.67
CA CYS A 48 13.33 27.57 10.87
C CYS A 48 11.91 27.84 10.34
N GLY A 49 11.30 26.88 9.63
CA GLY A 49 10.08 27.09 8.85
C GLY A 49 8.95 26.09 9.11
N ARG A 50 9.15 25.05 9.94
CA ARG A 50 8.24 23.90 10.23
C ARG A 50 6.76 24.27 10.37
N SER A 51 6.11 24.53 9.25
CA SER A 51 4.78 25.12 9.17
C SER A 51 4.22 24.94 7.76
N GLY A 52 2.90 24.96 7.65
CA GLY A 52 2.17 24.71 6.41
C GLY A 52 1.31 23.47 6.54
N VAL A 53 0.54 23.15 5.49
CA VAL A 53 -0.49 22.11 5.53
C VAL A 53 -0.13 20.95 4.63
N TRP A 54 0.15 21.18 3.34
CA TRP A 54 0.44 20.08 2.40
C TRP A 54 1.80 19.46 2.65
N ARG A 55 1.86 18.15 2.94
CA ARG A 55 3.12 17.46 3.21
C ARG A 55 3.56 16.52 2.10
N THR A 56 2.71 15.52 1.82
CA THR A 56 3.00 14.44 0.87
C THR A 56 1.69 14.02 0.22
N VAL A 57 1.74 13.64 -1.05
CA VAL A 57 0.60 12.97 -1.72
C VAL A 57 1.07 11.60 -2.18
N LEU A 58 0.35 10.55 -1.77
CA LEU A 58 0.55 9.19 -2.24
C LEU A 58 -0.59 8.86 -3.21
N ALA A 59 -0.26 8.43 -4.42
CA ALA A 59 -1.24 7.91 -5.37
C ALA A 59 -0.93 6.45 -5.72
N ARG A 60 -1.95 5.61 -5.70
CA ARG A 60 -1.92 4.22 -6.15
C ARG A 60 -2.83 4.06 -7.34
N CYS A 61 -2.37 3.37 -8.37
CA CYS A 61 -3.16 3.11 -9.57
C CYS A 61 -3.21 1.62 -9.86
N ASN A 62 -4.39 1.13 -10.23
CA ASN A 62 -4.53 -0.20 -10.81
C ASN A 62 -4.38 -0.15 -12.35
N PRO A 63 -4.19 -1.30 -13.02
CA PRO A 63 -4.10 -1.35 -14.48
C PRO A 63 -5.36 -0.86 -15.22
N ALA A 64 -6.52 -0.81 -14.57
CA ALA A 64 -7.76 -0.30 -15.15
C ALA A 64 -7.85 1.24 -15.12
N GLY A 65 -6.93 1.91 -14.42
CA GLY A 65 -6.89 3.37 -14.27
C GLY A 65 -7.59 3.90 -13.03
N ASP A 66 -8.16 3.03 -12.17
CA ASP A 66 -8.69 3.46 -10.87
C ASP A 66 -7.56 3.90 -9.96
N MET A 67 -7.79 4.99 -9.23
CA MET A 67 -6.76 5.58 -8.37
C MET A 67 -7.25 5.79 -6.94
N LEU A 68 -6.41 5.35 -6.01
CA LEU A 68 -6.50 5.67 -4.59
C LEU A 68 -5.46 6.72 -4.24
N VAL A 69 -5.92 7.87 -3.77
CA VAL A 69 -5.08 8.99 -3.35
C VAL A 69 -5.14 9.15 -1.85
N MET A 70 -3.98 9.29 -1.21
CA MET A 70 -3.86 9.66 0.19
C MET A 70 -3.06 10.95 0.28
N VAL A 71 -3.71 12.01 0.77
CA VAL A 71 -3.09 13.30 1.02
C VAL A 71 -2.68 13.38 2.47
N GLN A 72 -1.39 13.58 2.71
CA GLN A 72 -0.85 13.82 4.03
C GLN A 72 -0.81 15.32 4.30
N THR A 73 -1.41 15.73 5.42
CA THR A 73 -1.40 17.11 5.90
C THR A 73 -0.88 17.19 7.33
N THR A 74 -0.56 18.40 7.81
CA THR A 74 -0.56 18.64 9.26
C THR A 74 -1.98 18.49 9.81
N THR A 75 -2.13 18.36 11.12
CA THR A 75 -3.44 18.33 11.77
C THR A 75 -4.20 19.61 11.44
N LEU A 76 -5.47 19.44 11.06
CA LEU A 76 -6.39 20.52 10.74
C LEU A 76 -7.53 20.51 11.78
N SER A 77 -8.09 21.68 12.09
CA SER A 77 -9.39 21.73 12.77
C SER A 77 -10.45 21.11 11.88
N GLU A 78 -11.55 20.60 12.46
CA GLU A 78 -12.64 19.98 11.70
C GLU A 78 -13.17 20.91 10.59
N GLU A 79 -13.35 22.20 10.88
CA GLU A 79 -13.76 23.18 9.88
C GLU A 79 -12.73 23.35 8.76
N SER A 80 -11.44 23.38 9.10
CA SER A 80 -10.36 23.52 8.12
C SER A 80 -10.24 22.26 7.25
N GLN A 81 -10.42 21.08 7.85
CA GLN A 81 -10.49 19.82 7.14
C GLN A 81 -11.66 19.80 6.17
N LYS A 82 -12.85 20.24 6.59
CA LYS A 82 -14.02 20.33 5.70
C LYS A 82 -13.74 21.24 4.51
N ARG A 83 -13.23 22.46 4.76
CA ARG A 83 -12.83 23.38 3.68
C ARG A 83 -11.74 22.81 2.77
N PHE A 84 -10.79 22.07 3.34
CA PHE A 84 -9.73 21.40 2.59
C PHE A 84 -10.29 20.36 1.63
N VAL A 85 -11.21 19.51 2.12
CA VAL A 85 -11.88 18.50 1.32
C VAL A 85 -12.76 19.12 0.24
N GLU A 86 -13.56 20.12 0.59
CA GLU A 86 -14.45 20.83 -0.35
C GLU A 86 -13.66 21.52 -1.49
N ALA A 87 -12.47 22.05 -1.19
CA ALA A 87 -11.60 22.62 -2.21
C ALA A 87 -10.91 21.55 -3.08
N LEU A 88 -10.66 20.36 -2.53
CA LEU A 88 -9.92 19.30 -3.20
C LEU A 88 -10.81 18.43 -4.11
N LEU A 89 -12.02 18.10 -3.69
CA LEU A 89 -12.89 17.16 -4.42
C LEU A 89 -13.16 17.56 -5.88
N PRO A 90 -13.57 18.81 -6.20
CA PRO A 90 -13.85 19.20 -7.58
C PRO A 90 -12.63 19.09 -8.51
N GLU A 91 -11.44 19.31 -7.95
CA GLU A 91 -10.19 19.27 -8.68
C GLU A 91 -9.71 17.82 -8.94
N LEU A 92 -10.25 16.83 -8.20
CA LEU A 92 -10.01 15.41 -8.45
C LEU A 92 -11.03 14.79 -9.42
N GLU A 93 -12.13 15.48 -9.70
CA GLU A 93 -13.10 15.07 -10.72
C GLU A 93 -12.42 15.06 -12.10
N GLY A 94 -12.56 13.95 -12.84
CA GLY A 94 -11.93 13.77 -14.16
C GLY A 94 -10.49 13.25 -14.15
N VAL A 95 -9.91 12.99 -12.98
CA VAL A 95 -8.54 12.44 -12.82
C VAL A 95 -8.51 10.92 -12.60
N GLY A 96 -9.68 10.27 -12.54
CA GLY A 96 -9.79 8.83 -12.28
C GLY A 96 -9.56 8.44 -10.81
N VAL A 97 -9.65 9.41 -9.89
CA VAL A 97 -9.60 9.16 -8.45
C VAL A 97 -10.91 8.53 -8.00
N THR A 98 -10.83 7.27 -7.58
CA THR A 98 -11.96 6.49 -7.09
C THR A 98 -11.96 6.37 -5.57
N SER A 99 -10.89 6.80 -4.91
CA SER A 99 -10.75 6.75 -3.46
C SER A 99 -9.84 7.86 -2.96
N LEU A 100 -10.28 8.59 -1.93
CA LEU A 100 -9.53 9.68 -1.30
C LEU A 100 -9.43 9.47 0.21
N PHE A 101 -8.20 9.59 0.72
CA PHE A 101 -7.88 9.55 2.13
C PHE A 101 -7.10 10.79 2.58
N LEU A 102 -7.31 11.20 3.83
CA LEU A 102 -6.46 12.15 4.53
C LEU A 102 -5.65 11.45 5.61
N LEU A 103 -4.39 11.85 5.75
CA LEU A 103 -3.49 11.38 6.79
C LEU A 103 -2.91 12.60 7.53
N PHE A 104 -3.20 12.72 8.81
CA PHE A 104 -2.62 13.78 9.63
C PHE A 104 -1.24 13.38 10.15
N ASN A 105 -0.28 14.29 10.03
CA ASN A 105 1.09 14.10 10.49
C ASN A 105 1.76 15.44 10.84
N ASP A 106 1.96 15.68 12.13
CA ASP A 106 2.66 16.86 12.66
C ASP A 106 4.15 16.60 12.95
N GLU A 107 4.64 15.41 12.61
CA GLU A 107 6.02 15.02 12.90
C GLU A 107 7.03 15.69 11.99
N VAL A 108 8.29 15.64 12.40
CA VAL A 108 9.41 16.08 11.56
C VAL A 108 9.53 15.19 10.32
N THR A 109 9.21 13.89 10.43
CA THR A 109 9.31 12.92 9.33
C THR A 109 7.97 12.75 8.62
N ASP A 110 8.01 12.40 7.33
CA ASP A 110 6.78 12.10 6.56
C ASP A 110 6.28 10.66 6.74
N ALA A 111 7.00 9.83 7.50
CA ALA A 111 6.63 8.43 7.71
C ALA A 111 5.33 8.35 8.52
N PRO A 112 4.30 7.64 8.04
CA PRO A 112 3.10 7.38 8.83
C PRO A 112 3.46 6.62 10.11
N ARG A 113 2.94 7.07 11.26
CA ARG A 113 3.07 6.37 12.53
C ARG A 113 2.23 5.08 12.55
N PRO A 114 2.58 4.08 13.38
CA PRO A 114 1.77 2.86 13.54
C PRO A 114 0.30 3.12 13.93
N ASN A 115 0.02 4.22 14.64
CA ASN A 115 -1.30 4.65 15.08
C ASN A 115 -1.80 5.89 14.32
N ALA A 116 -1.26 6.16 13.13
CA ALA A 116 -1.65 7.33 12.39
C ALA A 116 -3.13 7.29 12.02
N VAL A 117 -3.81 8.43 12.16
CA VAL A 117 -5.22 8.57 11.83
C VAL A 117 -5.33 8.77 10.32
N VAL A 118 -5.92 7.77 9.66
CA VAL A 118 -6.25 7.82 8.23
C VAL A 118 -7.75 7.97 8.10
N THR A 119 -8.21 9.10 7.57
CA THR A 119 -9.63 9.39 7.38
C THR A 119 -10.01 9.12 5.92
N HIS A 120 -11.00 8.26 5.71
CA HIS A 120 -11.61 8.08 4.39
C HIS A 120 -12.54 9.26 4.10
N VAL A 121 -12.36 9.91 2.95
CA VAL A 121 -13.05 11.15 2.61
C VAL A 121 -14.01 10.98 1.45
N HIS A 122 -13.66 10.18 0.45
CA HIS A 122 -14.48 10.04 -0.74
C HIS A 122 -14.22 8.73 -1.48
N GLY A 123 -15.28 8.17 -2.08
CA GLY A 123 -15.20 7.04 -2.99
C GLY A 123 -15.13 5.68 -2.30
N LYS A 124 -14.38 4.75 -2.88
CA LYS A 124 -14.25 3.37 -2.41
C LYS A 124 -13.25 3.28 -1.26
N PRO A 125 -13.47 2.43 -0.24
CA PRO A 125 -12.54 2.28 0.89
C PRO A 125 -11.26 1.49 0.54
N ARG A 126 -11.20 0.86 -0.64
CA ARG A 126 -10.09 0.01 -1.10
C ARG A 126 -9.89 0.15 -2.59
N LEU A 127 -8.66 -0.06 -3.05
CA LEU A 127 -8.29 -0.20 -4.45
C LEU A 127 -8.17 -1.68 -4.81
N GLU A 128 -8.89 -2.13 -5.84
CA GLU A 128 -8.75 -3.50 -6.36
C GLU A 128 -7.51 -3.60 -7.27
N MET A 129 -6.60 -4.51 -6.92
CA MET A 129 -5.39 -4.82 -7.68
C MET A 129 -5.46 -6.25 -8.24
N PRO A 130 -5.38 -6.43 -9.58
CA PRO A 130 -5.40 -7.77 -10.17
C PRO A 130 -4.06 -8.49 -9.96
N MET A 131 -4.11 -9.74 -9.48
CA MET A 131 -2.94 -10.61 -9.30
C MET A 131 -3.32 -12.08 -9.53
N LEU A 132 -2.72 -12.73 -10.53
CA LEU A 132 -2.94 -14.15 -10.85
C LEU A 132 -4.42 -14.60 -10.86
N GLY A 133 -5.28 -13.81 -11.51
CA GLY A 133 -6.73 -14.08 -11.59
C GLY A 133 -7.54 -13.65 -10.36
N LEU A 134 -6.88 -13.21 -9.28
CA LEU A 134 -7.52 -12.66 -8.09
C LEU A 134 -7.63 -11.13 -8.16
N LYS A 135 -8.54 -10.59 -7.35
CA LYS A 135 -8.68 -9.15 -7.07
C LYS A 135 -8.31 -8.90 -5.62
N LEU A 136 -7.14 -8.30 -5.39
CA LEU A 136 -6.63 -8.01 -4.05
C LEU A 136 -7.04 -6.61 -3.61
N GLU A 137 -7.60 -6.48 -2.41
CA GLU A 137 -8.03 -5.18 -1.87
C GLU A 137 -6.89 -4.45 -1.15
N VAL A 138 -6.41 -3.36 -1.75
CA VAL A 138 -5.30 -2.56 -1.24
C VAL A 138 -5.82 -1.30 -0.56
N GLY A 139 -5.44 -1.10 0.71
CA GLY A 139 -5.69 0.14 1.45
C GLY A 139 -4.61 1.20 1.25
N PRO A 140 -4.81 2.43 1.77
CA PRO A 140 -3.87 3.55 1.62
C PRO A 140 -2.47 3.24 2.18
N LEU A 141 -2.42 2.63 3.37
CA LEU A 141 -1.18 2.25 4.07
C LEU A 141 -0.77 0.79 3.84
N SER A 142 -1.57 0.00 3.12
CA SER A 142 -1.25 -1.40 2.83
C SER A 142 0.00 -1.51 1.97
N PHE A 143 0.93 -2.41 2.31
CA PHE A 143 2.03 -2.71 1.41
C PHE A 143 1.52 -3.46 0.17
N PHE A 144 1.95 -3.01 -1.01
CA PHE A 144 1.74 -3.71 -2.26
C PHE A 144 2.89 -3.36 -3.20
N ASN A 145 3.40 -4.35 -3.95
CA ASN A 145 4.54 -4.13 -4.82
C ASN A 145 4.19 -3.10 -5.90
N PRO A 146 4.96 -1.99 -6.01
CA PRO A 146 4.65 -0.92 -6.94
C PRO A 146 4.76 -1.38 -8.39
N ASN A 147 5.68 -2.31 -8.70
CA ASN A 147 5.76 -2.92 -10.01
C ASN A 147 4.95 -4.22 -10.03
N THR A 148 3.68 -4.15 -10.42
CA THR A 148 2.81 -5.33 -10.38
C THR A 148 3.12 -6.34 -11.48
N THR A 149 3.73 -5.92 -12.59
CA THR A 149 4.21 -6.83 -13.64
C THR A 149 5.30 -7.74 -13.09
N THR A 150 6.33 -7.15 -12.48
CA THR A 150 7.38 -7.92 -11.81
C THR A 150 6.83 -8.71 -10.63
N CYS A 151 5.91 -8.13 -9.85
CA CYS A 151 5.26 -8.85 -8.76
C CYS A 151 4.54 -10.10 -9.26
N ARG A 152 3.86 -10.04 -10.40
CA ARG A 152 3.19 -11.21 -11.00
C ARG A 152 4.19 -12.33 -11.30
N PHE A 153 5.27 -12.00 -12.02
CA PHE A 153 6.32 -12.98 -12.33
C PHE A 153 6.98 -13.55 -11.06
N LEU A 154 7.19 -12.71 -10.04
CA LEU A 154 7.70 -13.16 -8.75
C LEU A 154 6.74 -14.15 -8.08
N MET A 155 5.43 -13.88 -8.09
CA MET A 155 4.43 -14.78 -7.52
C MET A 155 4.37 -16.10 -8.29
N GLU A 156 4.34 -16.07 -9.63
CA GLU A 156 4.34 -17.28 -10.48
C GLU A 156 5.58 -18.14 -10.19
N THR A 157 6.75 -17.50 -10.16
CA THR A 157 8.02 -18.18 -9.89
C THR A 157 8.02 -18.76 -8.48
N ALA A 158 7.64 -17.99 -7.46
CA ALA A 158 7.60 -18.48 -6.09
C ALA A 158 6.65 -19.68 -5.94
N ILE A 159 5.43 -19.59 -6.47
CA ILE A 159 4.45 -20.69 -6.41
C ILE A 159 4.97 -21.94 -7.12
N ALA A 160 5.59 -21.78 -8.30
CA ALA A 160 6.20 -22.89 -9.01
C ALA A 160 7.33 -23.56 -8.22
N PHE A 161 8.20 -22.77 -7.57
CA PHE A 161 9.29 -23.27 -6.72
C PHE A 161 8.79 -24.00 -5.47
N LEU A 162 7.65 -23.58 -4.91
CA LEU A 162 7.05 -24.27 -3.76
C LEU A 162 6.56 -25.67 -4.11
N ASN A 163 6.18 -25.89 -5.39
CA ASN A 163 5.70 -27.17 -5.91
C ASN A 163 4.66 -27.83 -4.97
N LEU A 164 3.71 -27.01 -4.50
CA LEU A 164 2.74 -27.39 -3.48
C LEU A 164 1.85 -28.52 -3.97
N LYS A 165 1.57 -29.46 -3.07
CA LYS A 165 0.60 -30.53 -3.28
C LYS A 165 -0.70 -30.21 -2.54
N LYS A 166 -1.80 -30.74 -3.08
CA LYS A 166 -3.16 -30.53 -2.55
C LYS A 166 -3.38 -30.98 -1.10
N ASN A 167 -2.48 -31.77 -0.52
CA ASN A 167 -2.53 -32.25 0.86
C ASN A 167 -1.55 -31.54 1.80
N GLU A 168 -0.85 -30.51 1.32
CA GLU A 168 0.11 -29.74 2.13
C GLU A 168 -0.55 -28.49 2.71
N ILE A 169 0.00 -28.00 3.84
CA ILE A 169 -0.42 -26.75 4.47
C ILE A 169 0.68 -25.71 4.24
N LEU A 170 0.28 -24.54 3.72
CA LEU A 170 1.13 -23.40 3.50
C LEU A 170 1.02 -22.42 4.68
N LEU A 171 2.14 -22.05 5.31
CA LEU A 171 2.20 -20.95 6.27
C LEU A 171 2.92 -19.74 5.64
N ASP A 172 2.15 -18.69 5.35
CA ASP A 172 2.62 -17.40 4.84
C ASP A 172 2.89 -16.43 6.02
N ILE A 173 4.18 -16.33 6.38
CA ILE A 173 4.65 -15.45 7.45
C ILE A 173 5.07 -14.10 6.84
N PHE A 174 4.68 -13.01 7.51
CA PHE A 174 4.78 -11.65 6.99
C PHE A 174 3.89 -11.41 5.77
N CYS A 175 2.74 -12.07 5.73
CA CYS A 175 1.81 -12.10 4.60
C CYS A 175 1.33 -10.71 4.11
N GLY A 176 1.40 -9.68 4.97
CA GLY A 176 0.94 -8.33 4.62
C GLY A 176 -0.57 -8.32 4.35
N ILE A 177 -0.95 -8.14 3.08
CA ILE A 177 -2.35 -8.27 2.63
C ILE A 177 -2.69 -9.68 2.12
N GLY A 178 -1.81 -10.66 2.31
CA GLY A 178 -2.00 -12.05 1.87
C GLY A 178 -1.60 -12.32 0.43
N THR A 179 -0.78 -11.47 -0.22
CA THR A 179 -0.53 -11.59 -1.67
C THR A 179 0.00 -12.98 -2.07
N ILE A 180 0.97 -13.53 -1.34
CA ILE A 180 1.55 -14.85 -1.65
C ILE A 180 0.57 -15.96 -1.27
N GLY A 181 0.13 -15.98 0.00
CA GLY A 181 -0.80 -16.99 0.53
C GLY A 181 -2.07 -17.13 -0.30
N LEU A 182 -2.72 -16.01 -0.65
CA LEU A 182 -3.93 -16.01 -1.47
C LEU A 182 -3.67 -16.52 -2.89
N CYS A 183 -2.57 -16.12 -3.53
CA CYS A 183 -2.23 -16.61 -4.87
C CYS A 183 -1.87 -18.10 -4.87
N ALA A 184 -1.27 -18.61 -3.78
CA ALA A 184 -0.88 -20.00 -3.65
C ALA A 184 -2.02 -20.90 -3.14
N ALA A 185 -3.10 -20.34 -2.56
CA ALA A 185 -4.16 -21.09 -1.88
C ALA A 185 -4.80 -22.19 -2.73
N HIS A 186 -4.95 -21.96 -4.04
CA HIS A 186 -5.49 -22.96 -4.96
C HIS A 186 -4.56 -24.18 -5.18
N CYS A 187 -3.31 -24.17 -4.71
CA CYS A 187 -2.35 -25.26 -4.87
C CYS A 187 -2.21 -26.17 -3.64
N CYS A 188 -2.76 -25.80 -2.48
CA CYS A 188 -2.60 -26.52 -1.21
C CYS A 188 -3.95 -26.94 -0.59
N ASP A 189 -3.92 -27.67 0.53
CA ASP A 189 -5.12 -27.99 1.33
C ASP A 189 -5.61 -26.75 2.08
N LYS A 190 -4.66 -26.07 2.74
CA LYS A 190 -4.90 -24.88 3.56
C LYS A 190 -3.74 -23.89 3.43
N ALA A 191 -4.08 -22.61 3.39
CA ALA A 191 -3.15 -21.50 3.52
C ALA A 191 -3.44 -20.77 4.84
N LEU A 192 -2.41 -20.62 5.68
CA LEU A 192 -2.45 -19.92 6.96
C LEU A 192 -1.60 -18.66 6.84
N GLU A 193 -2.13 -17.54 7.32
CA GLU A 193 -1.49 -16.23 7.20
C GLU A 193 -1.10 -15.67 8.58
N ALA A 194 0.12 -15.16 8.69
CA ALA A 194 0.63 -14.55 9.92
C ALA A 194 1.31 -13.21 9.62
N THR A 195 0.81 -12.12 10.22
CA THR A 195 1.41 -10.78 10.08
C THR A 195 2.48 -10.52 11.13
N LYS A 196 3.33 -9.52 10.92
CA LYS A 196 4.41 -9.15 11.85
C LYS A 196 3.92 -8.95 13.29
N SER A 197 2.78 -8.29 13.51
CA SER A 197 2.23 -8.07 14.84
C SER A 197 1.87 -9.40 15.53
N TRP A 198 1.28 -10.33 14.79
CA TRP A 198 0.92 -11.65 15.29
C TRP A 198 2.16 -12.50 15.60
N VAL A 199 3.14 -12.52 14.69
CA VAL A 199 4.42 -13.22 14.88
C VAL A 199 5.14 -12.69 16.11
N MET A 200 5.29 -11.36 16.24
CA MET A 200 5.97 -10.71 17.37
C MET A 200 5.24 -10.91 18.71
N ALA A 201 3.91 -11.00 18.70
CA ALA A 201 3.14 -11.31 19.91
C ALA A 201 3.40 -12.74 20.40
N ARG A 202 3.59 -13.70 19.50
CA ARG A 202 3.95 -15.09 19.85
C ARG A 202 5.45 -15.33 20.07
N THR A 203 6.33 -14.52 19.49
CA THR A 203 7.81 -14.62 19.66
C THR A 203 8.36 -13.82 20.85
N ARG A 204 7.52 -13.29 21.76
CA ARG A 204 8.00 -12.75 23.06
C ARG A 204 8.78 -13.78 23.90
N GLU A 205 8.79 -15.04 23.50
CA GLU A 205 9.54 -16.14 24.12
C GLU A 205 10.87 -16.48 23.42
N SER A 206 11.24 -15.86 22.29
CA SER A 206 12.53 -16.11 21.63
C SER A 206 12.99 -14.95 20.72
N GLN A 207 14.19 -14.47 21.02
CA GLN A 207 14.79 -13.24 20.53
C GLN A 207 15.31 -13.39 19.09
N TRP A 208 14.65 -12.79 18.10
CA TRP A 208 15.18 -12.67 16.73
C TRP A 208 15.26 -11.19 16.32
N ARG A 209 16.48 -10.74 16.01
CA ARG A 209 16.78 -9.44 15.39
C ARG A 209 17.13 -9.65 13.91
N SER A 210 16.74 -8.67 13.11
CA SER A 210 17.24 -8.32 11.77
C SER A 210 16.46 -8.84 10.56
N ASN A 211 15.93 -7.85 9.83
CA ASN A 211 15.70 -7.66 8.39
C ASN A 211 15.59 -8.86 7.41
N GLU A 212 14.57 -8.75 6.56
CA GLU A 212 14.44 -9.28 5.19
C GLU A 212 14.70 -10.78 4.98
N ILE A 213 13.77 -11.64 5.43
CA ILE A 213 13.67 -13.01 4.92
C ILE A 213 12.19 -13.38 4.77
N LEU A 214 11.78 -13.79 3.57
CA LEU A 214 10.55 -14.53 3.32
C LEU A 214 10.73 -15.93 3.93
N ILE A 215 10.27 -16.13 5.16
CA ILE A 215 10.31 -17.46 5.81
C ILE A 215 8.95 -18.12 5.59
N LEU A 216 8.88 -18.97 4.57
CA LEU A 216 7.73 -19.84 4.32
C LEU A 216 7.97 -21.18 5.00
N TYR A 217 7.01 -21.65 5.81
CA TYR A 217 7.03 -23.03 6.31
C TYR A 217 5.99 -23.84 5.56
N ILE A 218 6.43 -24.93 4.92
CA ILE A 218 5.55 -25.94 4.34
C ILE A 218 5.44 -27.07 5.35
N PHE A 219 4.24 -27.31 5.86
CA PHE A 219 3.97 -28.50 6.68
C PHE A 219 3.48 -29.63 5.78
N ARG A 220 4.24 -30.72 5.74
CA ARG A 220 3.79 -31.99 5.17
C ARG A 220 3.11 -32.78 6.26
N SER A 221 1.79 -32.97 6.16
CA SER A 221 1.12 -33.95 7.00
C SER A 221 1.55 -35.34 6.51
N SER A 222 2.47 -35.97 7.23
CA SER A 222 2.70 -37.40 7.10
C SER A 222 1.57 -38.09 7.86
N THR A 223 0.58 -38.59 7.14
CA THR A 223 -0.23 -39.71 7.64
C THR A 223 0.70 -40.92 7.71
N VAL A 224 1.47 -41.03 8.79
CA VAL A 224 1.99 -42.32 9.22
C VAL A 224 0.77 -43.05 9.77
N GLY A 225 0.28 -44.03 9.02
CA GLY A 225 -0.69 -44.98 9.53
C GLY A 225 -0.08 -45.65 10.75
N MET A 226 -0.65 -45.39 11.93
CA MET A 226 -0.60 -46.38 13.01
C MET A 226 -1.58 -47.48 12.61
N GLU A 227 -1.12 -48.38 11.75
CA GLU A 227 -1.70 -49.72 11.66
C GLU A 227 -0.91 -50.62 12.61
N ASN A 228 -1.66 -51.38 13.41
CA ASN A 228 -1.22 -52.25 14.48
C ASN A 228 -0.02 -53.14 14.10
N CYS A 229 1.02 -53.13 14.94
CA CYS A 229 1.76 -54.32 15.38
C CYS A 229 2.67 -53.95 16.56
#